data_AF-A0A382Q4A0-F1
#
_entry.id   AF-A0A382Q4A0-F1
#
_cell.length_a   1.000
_cell.length_b   1.000
_cell.length_c   1.000
_cell.angle_alpha   90.00
_cell.angle_beta   90.00
_cell.angle_gamma   90.00
#
_symmetry.space_group_name_H-M   'P 1'
#
loop_
_entity.id
_entity.type
_entity.pdbx_description
1 polymer ?
#
loop_
_entity_poly.entity_id
_entity_poly.type
_entity_poly.pdbx_seq_one_letter_code
_entity_poly.pdbx_strand_id
1 'polypeptide(L)'
;VAVVVAESRYLAEDALDAIEVEYEPLPAIVDIWGSMKGDVLLFEEHGTNLALEYEGSLGDADSVFAEADYTRKEEFRCHRHTGNPLETRGLVASYDPGTGDLTVWGETKVPHFNRSVLASLLEIPEHRIHFVEPDVGGGFGIRGEFYPENFIVPFCSIKLGRPVKWIEDRMEHLIAANHSREHVCQLEIAATNDGVILGMRAEIYGALGGYVRTHGASVPISVGAMLMGPYHIPNYRWRVQSLLTNKVGMGTFSAPGRYESCFFRERMLDMVAADLGIDPVELRSKNLIPSSAMPYEVGVTRPDSSPMVYDSGDYQAVLDKALELIDYAEIISLGG
;
A
#
# COMPACT_ATOMS: atom_id res chain seq x y z
N VAL A 1 1.53 20.01 14.96
CA VAL A 1 1.75 21.33 14.30
C VAL A 1 2.95 22.08 14.87
N ALA A 2 3.38 21.80 16.10
CA ALA A 2 4.59 22.34 16.71
C ALA A 2 5.42 21.19 17.31
N VAL A 3 6.66 21.49 17.71
CA VAL A 3 7.54 20.57 18.42
C VAL A 3 8.16 21.28 19.63
N VAL A 4 8.30 20.57 20.75
CA VAL A 4 9.01 21.04 21.95
C VAL A 4 10.21 20.13 22.20
N VAL A 5 11.34 20.72 22.56
CA VAL A 5 12.53 20.00 23.04
C VAL A 5 12.80 20.41 24.47
N ALA A 6 12.85 19.44 25.38
CA ALA A 6 13.07 19.64 26.80
C ALA A 6 14.07 18.61 27.37
N GLU A 7 14.45 18.78 28.64
CA GLU A 7 15.42 17.90 29.31
C GLU A 7 14.85 16.50 29.61
N SER A 8 13.53 16.35 29.62
CA SER A 8 12.84 15.07 29.78
C SER A 8 11.54 15.05 28.98
N ARG A 9 11.04 13.83 28.71
CA ARG A 9 9.74 13.64 28.05
C ARG A 9 8.59 14.29 28.81
N TYR A 10 8.58 14.18 30.15
CA TYR A 10 7.56 14.79 31.01
C TYR A 10 7.47 16.31 30.82
N LEU A 11 8.62 17.00 30.86
CA LEU A 11 8.66 18.44 30.64
C LEU A 11 8.28 18.83 29.20
N ALA A 12 8.55 17.98 28.22
CA ALA A 12 8.15 18.23 26.84
C ALA A 12 6.62 18.14 26.67
N GLU A 13 5.98 17.15 27.31
CA GLU A 13 4.52 17.01 27.32
C GLU A 13 3.85 18.19 28.06
N ASP A 14 4.33 18.56 29.26
CA ASP A 14 3.82 19.72 30.01
C ASP A 14 3.92 21.04 29.19
N ALA A 15 5.03 21.21 28.47
CA ALA A 15 5.25 22.40 27.66
C ALA A 15 4.45 22.40 26.34
N LEU A 16 4.08 21.22 25.81
CA LEU A 16 3.17 21.13 24.67
C LEU A 16 1.76 21.58 25.06
N ASP A 17 1.29 21.23 26.25
CA ASP A 17 -0.03 21.65 26.78
C ASP A 17 -0.13 23.17 27.00
N ALA A 18 1.01 23.85 27.13
CA ALA A 18 1.07 25.30 27.26
C ALA A 18 1.00 26.05 25.92
N ILE A 19 1.05 25.35 24.77
CA ILE A 19 0.96 25.97 23.44
C ILE A 19 -0.52 26.13 23.06
N GLU A 20 -0.95 27.39 22.95
CA GLU A 20 -2.26 27.72 22.39
C GLU A 20 -2.18 27.86 20.86
N VAL A 21 -3.07 27.16 20.14
CA VAL A 21 -3.18 27.23 18.68
C VAL A 21 -4.62 27.54 18.30
N GLU A 22 -4.82 28.61 17.55
CA GLU A 22 -6.12 28.97 16.98
C GLU A 22 -6.25 28.37 15.57
N TYR A 23 -7.37 27.73 15.30
CA TYR A 23 -7.70 27.12 14.00
C TYR A 23 -9.02 27.68 13.48
N GLU A 24 -9.08 27.90 12.17
CA GLU A 24 -10.35 28.06 11.44
C GLU A 24 -10.70 26.70 10.80
N PRO A 25 -11.72 25.97 11.28
CA PRO A 25 -12.07 24.67 10.73
C PRO A 25 -12.63 24.80 9.31
N LEU A 26 -12.04 24.03 8.39
CA LEU A 26 -12.52 23.90 7.01
C LEU A 26 -13.31 22.60 6.82
N PRO A 27 -14.19 22.52 5.82
CA PRO A 27 -14.83 21.26 5.44
C PRO A 27 -13.78 20.17 5.15
N ALA A 28 -13.99 18.97 5.68
CA ALA A 28 -13.07 17.85 5.52
C ALA A 28 -13.62 16.79 4.55
N ILE A 29 -12.72 16.23 3.75
CA ILE A 29 -12.97 15.12 2.83
C ILE A 29 -12.51 13.82 3.49
N VAL A 30 -13.45 12.96 3.87
CA VAL A 30 -13.15 11.74 4.64
C VAL A 30 -13.31 10.44 3.84
N ASP A 31 -13.57 10.51 2.54
CA ASP A 31 -13.63 9.36 1.66
C ASP A 31 -13.32 9.73 0.21
N ILE A 32 -13.08 8.71 -0.62
CA ILE A 32 -12.73 8.88 -2.04
C ILE A 32 -13.85 9.53 -2.86
N TRP A 33 -15.11 9.30 -2.53
CA TRP A 33 -16.24 9.80 -3.30
C TRP A 33 -16.45 11.30 -3.05
N GLY A 34 -16.30 11.74 -1.80
CA GLY A 34 -16.23 13.15 -1.45
C GLY A 34 -15.05 13.85 -2.15
N SER A 35 -13.90 13.17 -2.23
CA SER A 35 -12.72 13.69 -2.93
C SER A 35 -12.97 13.89 -4.43
N MET A 36 -13.63 12.93 -5.09
CA MET A 36 -13.97 12.99 -6.51
C MET A 36 -15.01 14.04 -6.88
N LYS A 37 -15.93 14.40 -5.96
CA LYS A 37 -16.92 15.46 -6.23
C LYS A 37 -16.27 16.81 -6.51
N GLY A 38 -15.14 17.09 -5.85
CA GLY A 38 -14.39 18.33 -6.04
C GLY A 38 -15.01 19.58 -5.40
N ASP A 39 -16.01 19.42 -4.51
CA ASP A 39 -16.63 20.54 -3.79
C ASP A 39 -15.67 21.23 -2.81
N VAL A 40 -14.67 20.48 -2.34
CA VAL A 40 -13.59 20.92 -1.45
C VAL A 40 -12.28 20.43 -2.05
N LEU A 41 -11.24 21.25 -2.06
CA LEU A 41 -9.91 20.89 -2.54
C LEU A 41 -8.91 20.96 -1.39
N LEU A 42 -8.06 19.94 -1.24
CA LEU A 42 -6.96 19.99 -0.26
C LEU A 42 -5.86 20.96 -0.69
N PHE A 43 -5.67 21.11 -2.00
CA PHE A 43 -4.68 22.00 -2.63
C PHE A 43 -5.37 22.72 -3.78
N GLU A 44 -5.92 23.90 -3.52
CA GLU A 44 -6.71 24.68 -4.48
C GLU A 44 -5.94 24.99 -5.76
N GLU A 45 -4.62 25.20 -5.64
CA GLU A 45 -3.71 25.48 -6.75
C GLU A 45 -3.66 24.37 -7.81
N HIS A 46 -4.08 23.15 -7.47
CA HIS A 46 -4.12 22.02 -8.38
C HIS A 46 -5.49 21.83 -9.05
N GLY A 47 -6.55 22.47 -8.55
CA GLY A 47 -7.90 22.39 -9.12
C GLY A 47 -8.58 21.01 -9.02
N THR A 48 -7.94 20.01 -8.40
CA THR A 48 -8.46 18.65 -8.22
C THR A 48 -7.80 17.96 -7.03
N ASN A 49 -8.50 16.98 -6.42
CA ASN A 49 -7.93 16.08 -5.42
C ASN A 49 -7.35 14.78 -6.03
N LEU A 50 -7.43 14.61 -7.35
CA LEU A 50 -6.78 13.51 -8.05
C LEU A 50 -5.27 13.76 -8.05
N ALA A 51 -4.54 13.05 -7.19
CA ALA A 51 -3.10 13.18 -7.09
C ALA A 51 -2.39 12.48 -8.26
N LEU A 52 -2.83 11.26 -8.57
CA LEU A 52 -2.17 10.40 -9.55
C LEU A 52 -3.19 9.50 -10.24
N GLU A 53 -2.92 9.23 -11.52
CA GLU A 53 -3.69 8.32 -12.34
C GLU A 53 -2.76 7.43 -13.16
N TYR A 54 -3.04 6.14 -13.19
CA TYR A 54 -2.29 5.15 -13.94
C TYR A 54 -3.24 4.14 -14.59
N GLU A 55 -2.89 3.65 -15.76
CA GLU A 55 -3.63 2.60 -16.46
C GLU A 55 -2.68 1.57 -17.05
N GLY A 56 -3.19 0.37 -17.28
CA GLY A 56 -2.46 -0.71 -17.93
C GLY A 56 -3.39 -1.65 -18.64
N SER A 57 -2.89 -2.29 -19.69
CA SER A 57 -3.67 -3.25 -20.48
C SER A 57 -2.80 -4.36 -21.08
N LEU A 58 -3.40 -5.54 -21.23
CA LEU A 58 -2.91 -6.70 -21.95
C LEU A 58 -4.03 -7.19 -22.85
N GLY A 59 -3.70 -7.57 -24.09
CA GLY A 59 -4.70 -8.04 -25.05
C GLY A 59 -5.82 -7.03 -25.34
N ASP A 60 -7.01 -7.53 -25.66
CA ASP A 60 -8.20 -6.74 -25.94
C ASP A 60 -9.33 -7.15 -24.98
N ALA A 61 -9.32 -6.53 -23.79
CA ALA A 61 -10.32 -6.81 -22.76
C ALA A 61 -11.73 -6.42 -23.21
N ASP A 62 -11.92 -5.36 -24.00
CA ASP A 62 -13.27 -4.92 -24.37
C ASP A 62 -13.92 -5.88 -25.39
N SER A 63 -13.13 -6.46 -26.30
CA SER A 63 -13.60 -7.47 -27.25
C SER A 63 -14.10 -8.74 -26.55
N VAL A 64 -13.34 -9.31 -25.60
CA VAL A 64 -13.77 -10.55 -24.93
C VAL A 64 -15.02 -10.39 -24.08
N PHE A 65 -15.27 -9.20 -23.52
CA PHE A 65 -16.52 -8.94 -22.79
C PHE A 65 -17.75 -8.87 -23.70
N ALA A 66 -17.57 -8.57 -25.00
CA ALA A 66 -18.67 -8.56 -25.96
C ALA A 66 -19.06 -9.97 -26.42
N GLU A 67 -18.13 -10.92 -26.36
CA GLU A 67 -18.30 -12.29 -26.89
C GLU A 67 -18.44 -13.36 -25.79
N ALA A 68 -18.17 -13.03 -24.53
CA ALA A 68 -18.19 -13.99 -23.43
C ALA A 68 -19.59 -14.53 -23.13
N ASP A 69 -19.65 -15.83 -22.83
CA ASP A 69 -20.87 -16.50 -22.38
C ASP A 69 -21.37 -15.96 -21.04
N TYR A 70 -20.44 -15.57 -20.18
CA TYR A 70 -20.70 -15.12 -18.82
C TYR A 70 -19.85 -13.88 -18.49
N THR A 71 -20.50 -12.90 -17.87
CA THR A 71 -19.83 -11.72 -17.31
C THR A 71 -20.38 -11.41 -15.94
N ARG A 72 -19.52 -10.94 -15.03
CA ARG A 72 -19.92 -10.41 -13.73
C ARG A 72 -19.19 -9.13 -13.40
N LYS A 73 -19.90 -8.21 -12.74
CA LYS A 73 -19.38 -6.95 -12.20
C LYS A 73 -19.67 -6.88 -10.71
N GLU A 74 -18.68 -6.47 -9.93
CA GLU A 74 -18.81 -6.31 -8.47
C GLU A 74 -17.95 -5.15 -7.98
N GLU A 75 -18.38 -4.48 -6.90
CA GLU A 75 -17.57 -3.48 -6.20
C GLU A 75 -17.05 -4.05 -4.88
N PHE A 76 -15.73 -4.13 -4.75
CA PHE A 76 -15.07 -4.54 -3.52
C PHE A 76 -14.47 -3.35 -2.79
N ARG A 77 -14.48 -3.42 -1.46
CA ARG A 77 -13.89 -2.40 -0.58
C ARG A 77 -12.94 -3.04 0.41
N CYS A 78 -11.69 -2.61 0.39
CA CYS A 78 -10.71 -2.97 1.41
C CYS A 78 -10.58 -1.81 2.39
N HIS A 79 -10.92 -2.03 3.66
CA HIS A 79 -10.87 -0.99 4.68
C HIS A 79 -9.44 -0.52 4.95
N ARG A 80 -9.32 0.69 5.51
CA ARG A 80 -8.07 1.26 5.96
C ARG A 80 -7.57 0.54 7.21
N HIS A 81 -6.30 0.15 7.23
CA HIS A 81 -5.64 -0.36 8.44
C HIS A 81 -4.14 -0.06 8.43
N THR A 82 -3.47 -0.27 9.55
CA THR A 82 -2.05 0.02 9.72
C THR A 82 -1.29 -1.14 10.35
N GLY A 83 0.04 -1.15 10.18
CA GLY A 83 0.90 -1.96 11.01
C GLY A 83 0.85 -1.46 12.45
N ASN A 84 0.81 -2.38 13.41
CA ASN A 84 0.78 -2.02 14.83
C ASN A 84 1.88 -2.78 15.59
N PRO A 85 3.17 -2.52 15.27
CA PRO A 85 4.28 -3.14 15.98
C PRO A 85 4.25 -2.81 17.48
N LEU A 86 4.70 -3.75 18.32
CA LEU A 86 4.72 -3.56 19.77
C LEU A 86 5.63 -2.40 20.17
N GLU A 87 6.80 -2.30 19.55
CA GLU A 87 7.61 -1.09 19.61
C GLU A 87 7.01 -0.04 18.66
N THR A 88 6.87 1.20 19.13
CA THR A 88 6.45 2.35 18.31
C THR A 88 7.65 2.96 17.56
N ARG A 89 7.43 3.95 16.70
CA ARG A 89 8.55 4.65 16.03
C ARG A 89 9.34 5.45 17.07
N GLY A 90 10.62 5.60 16.79
CA GLY A 90 11.52 6.34 17.64
C GLY A 90 12.79 6.70 16.91
N LEU A 91 13.31 7.89 17.19
CA LEU A 91 14.55 8.39 16.64
C LEU A 91 15.41 9.02 17.73
N VAL A 92 16.73 8.84 17.61
CA VAL A 92 17.71 9.67 18.31
C VAL A 92 18.61 10.28 17.25
N ALA A 93 18.82 11.59 17.29
CA ALA A 93 19.78 12.27 16.44
C ALA A 93 20.86 12.93 17.29
N SER A 94 22.11 12.89 16.83
CA SER A 94 23.25 13.55 17.44
C SER A 94 24.08 14.21 16.36
N TYR A 95 24.06 15.54 16.34
CA TYR A 95 24.92 16.37 15.50
C TYR A 95 26.16 16.84 16.27
N ASP A 96 27.35 16.61 15.70
CA ASP A 96 28.60 17.15 16.21
C ASP A 96 28.94 18.46 15.46
N PRO A 97 28.87 19.64 16.10
CA PRO A 97 29.19 20.90 15.44
C PRO A 97 30.69 21.07 15.12
N GLY A 98 31.57 20.29 15.75
CA GLY A 98 33.01 20.31 15.52
C GLY A 98 33.42 19.61 14.22
N THR A 99 32.81 18.46 13.91
CA THR A 99 33.09 17.72 12.67
C THR A 99 32.07 18.03 11.56
N GLY A 100 30.84 18.41 11.95
CA GLY A 100 29.69 18.55 11.07
C GLY A 100 29.05 17.22 10.69
N ASP A 101 29.30 16.15 11.46
CA ASP A 101 28.70 14.84 11.26
C ASP A 101 27.38 14.70 12.03
N LEU A 102 26.42 14.04 11.41
CA LEU A 102 25.10 13.75 11.97
C LEU A 102 24.92 12.24 12.08
N THR A 103 24.71 11.74 13.30
CA THR A 103 24.33 10.33 13.50
C THR A 103 22.87 10.24 13.91
N VAL A 104 22.11 9.34 13.28
CA VAL A 104 20.68 9.10 13.53
C VAL A 104 20.45 7.62 13.82
N TRP A 105 19.91 7.30 14.99
CA TRP A 105 19.49 5.96 15.39
C TRP A 105 17.98 5.82 15.27
N GLY A 106 17.51 4.64 14.87
CA GLY A 106 16.08 4.28 14.83
C GLY A 106 15.42 4.38 13.45
N GLU A 107 16.17 4.81 12.43
CA GLU A 107 15.81 4.63 11.02
C GLU A 107 15.90 3.15 10.64
N THR A 108 14.88 2.60 9.97
CA THR A 108 14.80 1.16 9.68
C THR A 108 14.31 0.90 8.25
N LYS A 109 14.47 -0.34 7.75
CA LYS A 109 13.93 -0.87 6.49
C LYS A 109 14.46 -0.24 5.18
N VAL A 110 14.42 1.09 5.02
CA VAL A 110 14.90 1.79 3.80
C VAL A 110 15.93 2.88 4.12
N PRO A 111 16.97 2.60 4.93
CA PRO A 111 17.85 3.62 5.50
C PRO A 111 18.64 4.40 4.43
N HIS A 112 19.07 3.77 3.34
CA HIS A 112 19.86 4.44 2.30
C HIS A 112 19.05 5.52 1.57
N PHE A 113 17.83 5.21 1.13
CA PHE A 113 16.97 6.19 0.47
C PHE A 113 16.60 7.33 1.42
N ASN A 114 16.17 6.99 2.64
CA ASN A 114 15.81 7.99 3.66
C ASN A 114 17.00 8.90 4.02
N ARG A 115 18.22 8.37 4.03
CA ARG A 115 19.43 9.16 4.24
C ARG A 115 19.65 10.16 3.12
N SER A 116 19.50 9.76 1.86
CA SER A 116 19.62 10.67 0.71
C SER A 116 18.53 11.76 0.74
N VAL A 117 17.30 11.43 1.15
CA VAL A 117 16.22 12.40 1.34
C VAL A 117 16.59 13.40 2.45
N LEU A 118 17.02 12.92 3.62
CA LEU A 118 17.43 13.78 4.73
C LEU A 118 18.60 14.70 4.35
N ALA A 119 19.62 14.14 3.68
CA ALA A 119 20.78 14.90 3.19
C ALA A 119 20.35 16.04 2.27
N SER A 120 19.44 15.77 1.33
CA SER A 120 18.89 16.79 0.44
C SER A 120 18.11 17.86 1.18
N LEU A 121 17.28 17.49 2.17
CA LEU A 121 16.44 18.44 2.91
C LEU A 121 17.23 19.31 3.89
N LEU A 122 18.29 18.77 4.50
CA LEU A 122 19.16 19.50 5.42
C LEU A 122 20.33 20.20 4.72
N GLU A 123 20.51 19.96 3.42
CA GLU A 123 21.66 20.44 2.64
C GLU A 123 23.02 20.01 3.24
N ILE A 124 23.07 18.81 3.82
CA ILE A 124 24.29 18.21 4.38
C ILE A 124 24.81 17.15 3.40
N PRO A 125 26.12 17.11 3.10
CA PRO A 125 26.68 16.06 2.27
C PRO A 125 26.35 14.67 2.82
N GLU A 126 25.81 13.78 1.98
CA GLU A 126 25.27 12.48 2.44
C GLU A 126 26.29 11.63 3.24
N HIS A 127 27.58 11.72 2.90
CA HIS A 127 28.66 11.00 3.58
C HIS A 127 28.89 11.44 5.05
N ARG A 128 28.33 12.58 5.47
CA ARG A 128 28.35 13.07 6.85
C ARG A 128 27.14 12.62 7.67
N ILE A 129 26.19 11.92 7.04
CA ILE A 129 25.01 11.40 7.73
C ILE A 129 25.18 9.89 7.94
N HIS A 130 25.14 9.48 9.20
CA HIS A 130 25.27 8.10 9.62
C HIS A 130 23.93 7.61 10.17
N PHE A 131 23.25 6.76 9.42
CA PHE A 131 22.07 6.04 9.92
C PHE A 131 22.52 4.75 10.60
N VAL A 132 21.99 4.51 11.79
CA VAL A 132 22.22 3.31 12.58
C VAL A 132 20.87 2.65 12.85
N GLU A 133 20.67 1.45 12.30
CA GLU A 133 19.50 0.62 12.55
C GLU A 133 19.80 -0.27 13.78
N PRO A 134 19.18 -0.01 14.96
CA PRO A 134 19.29 -0.88 16.13
C PRO A 134 18.36 -2.10 15.99
N ASP A 135 18.26 -2.92 17.04
CA ASP A 135 17.21 -3.94 17.13
C ASP A 135 15.82 -3.29 16.99
N VAL A 136 14.92 -3.93 16.22
CA VAL A 136 13.61 -3.38 15.86
C VAL A 136 12.50 -4.31 16.35
N GLY A 137 11.61 -3.80 17.20
CA GLY A 137 10.44 -4.50 17.76
C GLY A 137 9.25 -4.63 16.79
N GLY A 138 9.53 -4.92 15.53
CA GLY A 138 8.56 -5.08 14.44
C GLY A 138 8.45 -3.85 13.53
N GLY A 139 8.46 -4.08 12.22
CA GLY A 139 8.33 -3.01 11.21
C GLY A 139 7.08 -3.11 10.34
N PHE A 140 6.72 -4.32 9.90
CA PHE A 140 5.52 -4.63 9.08
C PHE A 140 5.30 -3.76 7.82
N GLY A 141 6.32 -3.02 7.39
CA GLY A 141 6.27 -2.10 6.25
C GLY A 141 6.24 -0.63 6.65
N ILE A 142 5.53 -0.28 7.72
CA ILE A 142 5.21 1.11 8.08
C ILE A 142 6.43 1.96 8.45
N ARG A 143 7.53 1.35 8.89
CA ARG A 143 8.76 2.07 9.26
C ARG A 143 9.73 2.33 8.11
N GLY A 144 9.32 2.04 6.88
CA GLY A 144 10.12 2.32 5.68
C GLY A 144 9.82 3.67 5.02
N GLU A 145 8.81 4.40 5.49
CA GLU A 145 8.49 5.74 4.95
C GLU A 145 9.41 6.80 5.55
N PHE A 146 9.55 7.94 4.85
CA PHE A 146 10.14 9.15 5.41
C PHE A 146 9.04 10.01 6.07
N TYR A 147 9.02 10.04 7.39
CA TYR A 147 8.08 10.79 8.22
C TYR A 147 8.61 12.20 8.57
N PRO A 148 7.73 13.13 8.97
CA PRO A 148 8.15 14.44 9.44
C PRO A 148 9.19 14.40 10.58
N GLU A 149 9.10 13.42 11.48
CA GLU A 149 10.02 13.28 12.61
C GLU A 149 11.42 12.85 12.17
N ASN A 150 11.54 12.17 11.01
CA ASN A 150 12.83 11.84 10.39
C ASN A 150 13.61 13.10 9.95
N PHE A 151 12.91 14.22 9.73
CA PHE A 151 13.53 15.53 9.49
C PHE A 151 13.66 16.35 10.79
N ILE A 152 12.55 16.49 11.54
CA ILE A 152 12.46 17.41 12.68
C ILE A 152 13.45 17.04 13.79
N VAL A 153 13.63 15.75 14.09
CA VAL A 153 14.52 15.30 15.17
C VAL A 153 16.00 15.62 14.85
N PRO A 154 16.54 15.25 13.67
CA PRO A 154 17.86 15.72 13.24
C PRO A 154 17.99 17.24 13.18
N PHE A 155 16.98 17.95 12.66
CA PHE A 155 16.99 19.41 12.59
C PHE A 155 17.14 20.05 13.98
N CYS A 156 16.37 19.58 14.97
CA CYS A 156 16.49 20.03 16.35
C CYS A 156 17.89 19.74 16.93
N SER A 157 18.47 18.57 16.64
CA SER A 157 19.83 18.24 17.10
C SER A 157 20.88 19.19 16.51
N ILE A 158 20.76 19.53 15.22
CA ILE A 158 21.63 20.51 14.55
C ILE A 158 21.49 21.89 15.20
N LYS A 159 20.26 22.35 15.42
CA LYS A 159 20.00 23.68 15.99
C LYS A 159 20.52 23.81 17.42
N LEU A 160 20.45 22.74 18.20
CA LEU A 160 20.85 22.75 19.62
C LEU A 160 22.32 22.35 19.82
N GLY A 161 22.96 21.73 18.83
CA GLY A 161 24.30 21.13 18.99
C GLY A 161 24.34 20.04 20.06
N ARG A 162 23.21 19.33 20.27
CA ARG A 162 23.04 18.32 21.32
C ARG A 162 22.22 17.14 20.79
N PRO A 163 22.40 15.94 21.37
CA PRO A 163 21.53 14.82 21.05
C PRO A 163 20.06 15.13 21.37
N VAL A 164 19.15 14.74 20.47
CA VAL A 164 17.70 14.85 20.63
C VAL A 164 17.08 13.47 20.45
N LYS A 165 16.22 13.08 21.40
CA LYS A 165 15.50 11.81 21.40
C LYS A 165 14.01 12.07 21.26
N TRP A 166 13.36 11.33 20.38
CA TRP A 166 11.91 11.27 20.21
C TRP A 166 11.46 9.82 20.16
N ILE A 167 10.44 9.48 20.94
CA ILE A 167 9.80 8.16 20.94
C ILE A 167 8.30 8.43 21.03
N GLU A 168 7.55 8.05 19.99
CA GLU A 168 6.10 8.25 19.99
C GLU A 168 5.41 7.26 20.95
N ASP A 169 4.24 7.63 21.44
CA ASP A 169 3.33 6.72 22.12
C ASP A 169 2.42 5.95 21.15
N ARG A 170 1.55 5.09 21.71
CA ARG A 170 0.64 4.27 20.92
C ARG A 170 -0.44 5.09 20.20
N MET A 171 -0.95 6.15 20.82
CA MET A 171 -2.00 6.97 20.23
C MET A 171 -1.44 7.78 19.05
N GLU A 172 -0.27 8.39 19.22
CA GLU A 172 0.49 9.03 18.14
C GLU A 172 0.70 8.06 16.99
N HIS A 173 1.15 6.83 17.28
CA HIS A 173 1.34 5.80 16.26
C HIS A 173 0.07 5.51 15.47
N LEU A 174 -1.06 5.31 16.14
CA LEU A 174 -2.33 4.97 15.48
C LEU A 174 -2.87 6.12 14.62
N ILE A 175 -2.61 7.37 14.99
CA ILE A 175 -3.14 8.56 14.31
C ILE A 175 -2.19 9.05 13.20
N ALA A 176 -0.87 8.98 13.41
CA ALA A 176 0.13 9.65 12.59
C ALA A 176 1.06 8.70 11.82
N ALA A 177 1.18 7.42 12.22
CA ALA A 177 1.88 6.44 11.40
C ALA A 177 1.10 6.22 10.09
N ASN A 178 1.79 5.92 8.99
CA ASN A 178 1.10 5.72 7.72
C ASN A 178 0.09 4.57 7.86
N HIS A 179 -1.08 4.71 7.26
CA HIS A 179 -1.99 3.58 7.10
C HIS A 179 -1.80 2.99 5.70
N SER A 180 -2.56 1.95 5.37
CA SER A 180 -2.52 1.32 4.06
C SER A 180 -3.91 0.81 3.66
N ARG A 181 -3.98 0.24 2.46
CA ARG A 181 -5.19 -0.30 1.85
C ARG A 181 -6.16 0.79 1.45
N GLU A 182 -7.33 0.90 2.09
CA GLU A 182 -8.38 1.86 1.71
C GLU A 182 -8.55 1.99 0.19
N HIS A 183 -8.81 0.84 -0.43
CA HIS A 183 -9.05 0.72 -1.87
C HIS A 183 -10.49 0.35 -2.13
N VAL A 184 -11.08 0.97 -3.15
CA VAL A 184 -12.31 0.50 -3.79
C VAL A 184 -11.94 -0.02 -5.17
N CYS A 185 -12.41 -1.22 -5.51
CA CYS A 185 -12.16 -1.84 -6.80
C CYS A 185 -13.49 -2.25 -7.41
N GLN A 186 -13.84 -1.63 -8.54
CA GLN A 186 -14.93 -2.07 -9.39
C GLN A 186 -14.35 -3.06 -10.39
N LEU A 187 -14.53 -4.34 -10.11
CA LEU A 187 -13.95 -5.45 -10.87
C LEU A 187 -15.02 -6.09 -11.76
N GLU A 188 -14.66 -6.30 -13.01
CA GLU A 188 -15.43 -7.06 -13.98
C GLU A 188 -14.61 -8.27 -14.45
N ILE A 189 -15.29 -9.40 -14.66
CA ILE A 189 -14.70 -10.63 -15.18
C ILE A 189 -15.56 -11.20 -16.30
N ALA A 190 -14.91 -11.70 -17.35
CA ALA A 190 -15.52 -12.42 -18.47
C ALA A 190 -15.02 -13.86 -18.48
N ALA A 191 -15.93 -14.82 -18.64
CA ALA A 191 -15.61 -16.24 -18.68
C ALA A 191 -16.54 -17.00 -19.64
N THR A 192 -16.14 -18.22 -19.98
CA THR A 192 -17.00 -19.20 -20.65
C THR A 192 -17.97 -19.84 -19.65
N ASN A 193 -19.03 -20.50 -20.14
CA ASN A 193 -19.98 -21.22 -19.27
C ASN A 193 -19.34 -22.36 -18.45
N ASP A 194 -18.23 -22.93 -18.92
CA ASP A 194 -17.47 -23.96 -18.22
C ASP A 194 -16.35 -23.38 -17.32
N GLY A 195 -16.30 -22.05 -17.17
CA GLY A 195 -15.46 -21.39 -16.16
C GLY A 195 -14.04 -21.07 -16.59
N VAL A 196 -13.72 -21.04 -17.89
CA VAL A 196 -12.43 -20.52 -18.38
C VAL A 196 -12.49 -18.99 -18.40
N ILE A 197 -11.54 -18.33 -17.74
CA ILE A 197 -11.47 -16.86 -17.65
C ILE A 197 -10.89 -16.31 -18.96
N LEU A 198 -11.65 -15.44 -19.61
CA LEU A 198 -11.28 -14.82 -20.88
C LEU A 198 -10.63 -13.44 -20.66
N GLY A 199 -11.07 -12.72 -19.63
CA GLY A 199 -10.47 -11.44 -19.29
C GLY A 199 -11.03 -10.76 -18.05
N MET A 200 -10.36 -9.66 -17.65
CA MET A 200 -10.73 -8.82 -16.52
C MET A 200 -10.66 -7.33 -16.87
N ARG A 201 -11.53 -6.52 -16.23
CA ARG A 201 -11.44 -5.05 -16.26
C ARG A 201 -11.58 -4.50 -14.85
N ALA A 202 -10.79 -3.50 -14.47
CA ALA A 202 -10.85 -2.91 -13.13
C ALA A 202 -10.73 -1.39 -13.11
N GLU A 203 -11.63 -0.72 -12.40
CA GLU A 203 -11.49 0.68 -11.96
C GLU A 203 -11.18 0.68 -10.45
N ILE A 204 -10.02 1.20 -10.08
CA ILE A 204 -9.47 1.13 -8.73
C ILE A 204 -9.28 2.54 -8.20
N TYR A 205 -9.78 2.79 -6.98
CA TYR A 205 -9.68 4.07 -6.30
C TYR A 205 -8.92 3.90 -4.99
N GLY A 206 -7.85 4.68 -4.78
CA GLY A 206 -7.02 4.62 -3.57
C GLY A 206 -7.03 5.92 -2.78
N ALA A 207 -7.27 5.85 -1.46
CA ALA A 207 -7.29 7.03 -0.58
C ALA A 207 -5.89 7.36 0.01
N LEU A 208 -5.14 8.26 -0.63
CA LEU A 208 -3.75 8.56 -0.25
C LEU A 208 -3.58 9.30 1.08
N GLY A 209 -4.65 9.88 1.62
CA GLY A 209 -4.57 10.80 2.75
C GLY A 209 -4.21 12.22 2.33
N GLY A 210 -3.78 13.03 3.29
CA GLY A 210 -3.63 14.48 3.08
C GLY A 210 -2.43 14.87 2.23
N TYR A 211 -1.47 13.96 2.05
CA TYR A 211 -0.24 14.18 1.27
C TYR A 211 0.18 12.88 0.60
N VAL A 212 0.83 13.00 -0.56
CA VAL A 212 1.49 11.86 -1.21
C VAL A 212 2.76 11.52 -0.43
N ARG A 213 2.78 10.33 0.18
CA ARG A 213 3.94 9.79 0.91
C ARG A 213 4.90 9.09 -0.04
N THR A 214 6.13 8.83 0.41
CA THR A 214 7.23 8.18 -0.34
C THR A 214 6.77 6.98 -1.17
N HIS A 215 5.95 6.10 -0.60
CA HIS A 215 5.40 4.94 -1.31
C HIS A 215 3.89 4.98 -1.49
N GLY A 216 3.21 6.06 -1.13
CA GLY A 216 1.73 6.14 -1.10
C GLY A 216 1.08 5.74 -2.43
N ALA A 217 1.62 6.23 -3.55
CA ALA A 217 1.13 5.94 -4.89
C ALA A 217 1.40 4.51 -5.38
N SER A 218 2.48 3.91 -4.90
CA SER A 218 2.91 2.58 -5.34
C SER A 218 1.97 1.46 -4.90
N VAL A 219 1.25 1.67 -3.79
CA VAL A 219 0.33 0.67 -3.24
C VAL A 219 -0.89 0.50 -4.15
N PRO A 220 -1.65 1.56 -4.51
CA PRO A 220 -2.76 1.46 -5.47
C PRO A 220 -2.34 0.89 -6.84
N ILE A 221 -1.21 1.35 -7.38
CA ILE A 221 -0.69 0.84 -8.68
C ILE A 221 -0.42 -0.67 -8.59
N SER A 222 0.11 -1.15 -7.47
CA SER A 222 0.38 -2.58 -7.27
C SER A 222 -0.91 -3.41 -7.18
N VAL A 223 -2.04 -2.82 -6.76
CA VAL A 223 -3.35 -3.50 -6.78
C VAL A 223 -3.71 -3.87 -8.22
N GLY A 224 -3.68 -2.91 -9.14
CA GLY A 224 -3.98 -3.12 -10.55
C GLY A 224 -2.96 -4.05 -11.22
N ALA A 225 -1.66 -3.77 -11.05
CA ALA A 225 -0.59 -4.53 -11.72
C ALA A 225 -0.52 -6.01 -11.30
N MET A 226 -1.04 -6.37 -10.12
CA MET A 226 -0.98 -7.73 -9.56
C MET A 226 -2.36 -8.38 -9.38
N LEU A 227 -3.42 -7.82 -9.98
CA LEU A 227 -4.79 -8.31 -9.81
C LEU A 227 -5.00 -9.70 -10.38
N MET A 228 -4.38 -10.01 -11.53
CA MET A 228 -4.53 -11.28 -12.21
C MET A 228 -4.05 -12.49 -11.39
N GLY A 229 -3.09 -12.28 -10.47
CA GLY A 229 -2.59 -13.35 -9.60
C GLY A 229 -1.97 -14.52 -10.38
N PRO A 230 -2.07 -15.75 -9.87
CA PRO A 230 -1.46 -16.94 -10.47
C PRO A 230 -2.28 -17.54 -11.63
N TYR A 231 -3.26 -16.80 -12.16
CA TYR A 231 -4.19 -17.31 -13.18
C TYR A 231 -3.81 -16.83 -14.57
N HIS A 232 -4.08 -17.67 -15.56
CA HIS A 232 -3.94 -17.33 -16.97
C HIS A 232 -5.11 -16.44 -17.40
N ILE A 233 -4.86 -15.13 -17.50
CA ILE A 233 -5.86 -14.12 -17.89
C ILE A 233 -5.27 -13.33 -19.08
N PRO A 234 -5.62 -13.69 -20.33
CA PRO A 234 -4.95 -13.18 -21.52
C PRO A 234 -5.34 -11.73 -21.86
N ASN A 235 -6.54 -11.31 -21.46
CA ASN A 235 -7.05 -9.96 -21.73
C ASN A 235 -7.35 -9.24 -20.41
N TYR A 236 -6.64 -8.17 -20.15
CA TYR A 236 -6.75 -7.45 -18.89
C TYR A 236 -6.65 -5.96 -19.12
N ARG A 237 -7.52 -5.18 -18.49
CA ARG A 237 -7.39 -3.72 -18.43
C ARG A 237 -7.61 -3.26 -17.00
N TRP A 238 -6.84 -2.29 -16.56
CA TRP A 238 -7.08 -1.63 -15.28
C TRP A 238 -6.73 -0.15 -15.33
N ARG A 239 -7.42 0.61 -14.48
CA ARG A 239 -7.15 2.02 -14.21
C ARG A 239 -7.18 2.24 -12.70
N VAL A 240 -6.21 3.01 -12.21
CA VAL A 240 -6.06 3.38 -10.81
C VAL A 240 -6.12 4.90 -10.71
N GLN A 241 -7.02 5.41 -9.88
CA GLN A 241 -7.11 6.82 -9.51
C GLN A 241 -6.80 6.96 -8.02
N SER A 242 -5.76 7.72 -7.70
CA SER A 242 -5.32 7.95 -6.32
C SER A 242 -5.72 9.35 -5.86
N LEU A 243 -6.55 9.40 -4.82
CA LEU A 243 -7.28 10.59 -4.38
C LEU A 243 -6.80 11.05 -3.00
N LEU A 244 -6.69 12.37 -2.83
CA LEU A 244 -6.34 12.99 -1.57
C LEU A 244 -7.57 13.07 -0.65
N THR A 245 -7.35 12.90 0.65
CA THR A 245 -8.40 12.97 1.70
C THR A 245 -7.82 13.57 2.98
N ASN A 246 -8.62 14.13 3.88
CA ASN A 246 -8.19 14.65 5.19
C ASN A 246 -7.94 13.52 6.20
N LYS A 247 -7.08 12.56 5.84
CA LYS A 247 -6.59 11.46 6.68
C LYS A 247 -5.07 11.47 6.72
N VAL A 248 -4.47 10.68 7.63
CA VAL A 248 -3.02 10.42 7.62
C VAL A 248 -2.58 9.89 6.24
N GLY A 249 -1.30 10.01 5.89
CA GLY A 249 -0.81 9.48 4.61
C GLY A 249 -0.96 7.96 4.48
N MET A 250 -1.29 7.49 3.28
CA MET A 250 -1.15 6.10 2.88
C MET A 250 0.32 5.76 2.68
N GLY A 251 0.73 4.56 3.06
CA GLY A 251 2.04 4.00 2.78
C GLY A 251 2.01 2.48 2.82
N THR A 252 3.19 1.88 2.97
CA THR A 252 3.31 0.43 2.92
C THR A 252 2.89 -0.26 4.23
N PHE A 253 2.21 -1.39 4.09
CA PHE A 253 1.97 -2.38 5.14
C PHE A 253 1.97 -3.76 4.46
N SER A 254 2.57 -4.77 5.09
CA SER A 254 2.78 -6.16 4.64
C SER A 254 2.09 -6.56 3.32
N ALA A 255 2.85 -6.85 2.26
CA ALA A 255 2.32 -7.15 0.93
C ALA A 255 1.44 -6.01 0.32
N PRO A 256 1.99 -4.77 0.18
CA PRO A 256 1.25 -3.63 -0.34
C PRO A 256 0.71 -3.92 -1.75
N GLY A 257 -0.58 -3.68 -1.97
CA GLY A 257 -1.29 -3.91 -3.22
C GLY A 257 -1.69 -5.37 -3.45
N ARG A 258 -0.85 -6.33 -3.03
CA ARG A 258 -1.11 -7.77 -3.18
C ARG A 258 -2.21 -8.28 -2.26
N TYR A 259 -2.35 -7.72 -1.07
CA TYR A 259 -3.42 -8.11 -0.15
C TYR A 259 -4.80 -7.79 -0.76
N GLU A 260 -4.95 -6.56 -1.24
CA GLU A 260 -6.17 -6.06 -1.84
C GLU A 260 -6.47 -6.80 -3.15
N SER A 261 -5.46 -6.93 -4.01
CA SER A 261 -5.62 -7.61 -5.30
C SER A 261 -6.00 -9.07 -5.13
N CYS A 262 -5.41 -9.77 -4.15
CA CYS A 262 -5.79 -11.12 -3.78
C CYS A 262 -7.24 -11.18 -3.28
N PHE A 263 -7.61 -10.32 -2.32
CA PHE A 263 -8.98 -10.28 -1.81
C PHE A 263 -10.01 -10.04 -2.93
N PHE A 264 -9.81 -9.04 -3.78
CA PHE A 264 -10.75 -8.71 -4.86
C PHE A 264 -10.89 -9.85 -5.86
N ARG A 265 -9.76 -10.39 -6.33
CA ARG A 265 -9.75 -11.48 -7.30
C ARG A 265 -10.39 -12.75 -6.73
N GLU A 266 -9.93 -13.23 -5.58
CA GLU A 266 -10.41 -14.51 -5.03
C GLU A 266 -11.91 -14.47 -4.68
N ARG A 267 -12.41 -13.32 -4.21
CA ARG A 267 -13.85 -13.15 -3.97
C ARG A 267 -14.66 -13.11 -5.27
N MET A 268 -14.13 -12.47 -6.32
CA MET A 268 -14.74 -12.52 -7.64
C MET A 268 -14.79 -13.96 -8.17
N LEU A 269 -13.70 -14.74 -8.03
CA LEU A 269 -13.68 -16.13 -8.47
C LEU A 269 -14.68 -17.01 -7.72
N ASP A 270 -14.83 -16.87 -6.40
CA ASP A 270 -15.86 -17.60 -5.64
C ASP A 270 -17.28 -17.25 -6.13
N MET A 271 -17.52 -15.98 -6.47
CA MET A 271 -18.78 -15.51 -7.02
C MET A 271 -19.06 -16.10 -8.41
N VAL A 272 -18.05 -16.17 -9.29
CA VAL A 272 -18.17 -16.83 -10.59
C VAL A 272 -18.45 -18.32 -10.45
N ALA A 273 -17.74 -19.00 -9.56
CA ALA A 273 -17.94 -20.43 -9.28
C ALA A 273 -19.39 -20.69 -8.84
N ALA A 274 -19.91 -19.89 -7.90
CA ALA A 274 -21.27 -19.99 -7.42
C ALA A 274 -22.32 -19.74 -8.51
N ASP A 275 -22.15 -18.70 -9.32
CA ASP A 275 -23.10 -18.35 -10.39
C ASP A 275 -23.16 -19.40 -11.50
N LEU A 276 -22.02 -20.01 -11.83
CA LEU A 276 -21.92 -21.07 -12.85
C LEU A 276 -22.20 -22.48 -12.29
N GLY A 277 -22.32 -22.63 -10.97
CA GLY A 277 -22.47 -23.94 -10.32
C GLY A 277 -21.24 -24.84 -10.45
N ILE A 278 -20.05 -24.24 -10.56
CA ILE A 278 -18.76 -24.92 -10.65
C ILE A 278 -18.13 -24.97 -9.26
N ASP A 279 -17.49 -26.07 -8.91
CA ASP A 279 -16.72 -26.15 -7.67
C ASP A 279 -15.60 -25.08 -7.65
N PRO A 280 -15.42 -24.32 -6.55
CA PRO A 280 -14.47 -23.21 -6.49
C PRO A 280 -13.00 -23.64 -6.63
N VAL A 281 -12.68 -24.91 -6.33
CA VAL A 281 -11.34 -25.49 -6.56
C VAL A 281 -11.19 -25.86 -8.02
N GLU A 282 -12.21 -26.45 -8.66
CA GLU A 282 -12.20 -26.75 -10.09
C GLU A 282 -12.01 -25.47 -10.92
N LEU A 283 -12.78 -24.42 -10.63
CA LEU A 283 -12.66 -23.13 -11.32
C LEU A 283 -11.23 -22.59 -11.24
N ARG A 284 -10.61 -22.65 -10.06
CA ARG A 284 -9.23 -22.18 -9.88
C ARG A 284 -8.24 -23.04 -10.63
N SER A 285 -8.26 -24.35 -10.41
CA SER A 285 -7.37 -25.32 -11.06
C SER A 285 -7.39 -25.17 -12.59
N LYS A 286 -8.56 -24.99 -13.18
CA LYS A 286 -8.76 -24.78 -14.62
C LYS A 286 -8.05 -23.53 -15.16
N ASN A 287 -7.88 -22.51 -14.34
CA ASN A 287 -7.33 -21.21 -14.74
C ASN A 287 -5.93 -20.94 -14.20
N LEU A 288 -5.34 -21.81 -13.37
CA LEU A 288 -3.98 -21.64 -12.88
C LEU A 288 -2.97 -21.70 -14.04
N ILE A 289 -1.93 -20.86 -13.97
CA ILE A 289 -0.80 -20.96 -14.89
C ILE A 289 -0.07 -22.29 -14.60
N PRO A 290 0.11 -23.17 -15.61
CA PRO A 290 0.74 -24.46 -15.40
C PRO A 290 2.25 -24.31 -15.15
N SER A 291 2.82 -25.18 -14.33
CA SER A 291 4.27 -25.17 -14.04
C SER A 291 5.14 -25.36 -15.29
N SER A 292 4.62 -26.06 -16.31
CA SER A 292 5.26 -26.23 -17.62
C SER A 292 5.38 -24.95 -18.44
N ALA A 293 4.63 -23.90 -18.09
CA ALA A 293 4.72 -22.59 -18.75
C ALA A 293 5.74 -21.65 -18.08
N MET A 294 6.41 -22.08 -17.01
CA MET A 294 7.41 -21.27 -16.32
C MET A 294 8.78 -21.30 -17.03
N PRO A 295 9.51 -20.17 -17.12
CA PRO A 295 9.11 -18.83 -16.69
C PRO A 295 7.99 -18.26 -17.58
N TYR A 296 6.95 -17.72 -16.95
CA TYR A 296 5.75 -17.24 -17.62
C TYR A 296 5.81 -15.72 -17.79
N GLU A 297 5.88 -15.25 -19.03
CA GLU A 297 5.79 -13.83 -19.35
C GLU A 297 4.33 -13.37 -19.28
N VAL A 298 4.02 -12.56 -18.28
CA VAL A 298 2.68 -12.00 -18.06
C VAL A 298 2.44 -10.81 -18.99
N GLY A 299 3.51 -10.09 -19.35
CA GLY A 299 3.46 -8.84 -20.12
C GLY A 299 3.64 -7.60 -19.25
N VAL A 300 3.46 -6.41 -19.85
CA VAL A 300 3.66 -5.12 -19.16
C VAL A 300 2.42 -4.79 -18.32
N THR A 301 2.42 -5.20 -17.05
CA THR A 301 1.30 -4.97 -16.14
C THR A 301 1.43 -3.72 -15.30
N ARG A 302 2.58 -3.06 -15.31
CA ARG A 302 2.84 -1.79 -14.62
C ARG A 302 3.35 -0.75 -15.63
N PRO A 303 2.88 0.51 -15.56
CA PRO A 303 3.40 1.57 -16.42
C PRO A 303 4.90 1.74 -16.28
N ASP A 304 5.58 2.02 -17.39
CA ASP A 304 7.01 2.29 -17.46
C ASP A 304 7.93 1.20 -16.88
N SER A 305 7.46 -0.06 -16.85
CA SER A 305 8.26 -1.21 -16.42
C SER A 305 8.54 -2.19 -17.56
N SER A 306 9.59 -3.00 -17.40
CA SER A 306 9.76 -4.21 -18.22
C SER A 306 8.57 -5.17 -18.04
N PRO A 307 8.34 -6.09 -19.00
CA PRO A 307 7.38 -7.16 -18.84
C PRO A 307 7.56 -7.90 -17.51
N MET A 308 6.47 -8.13 -16.80
CA MET A 308 6.46 -8.97 -15.62
C MET A 308 6.65 -10.43 -16.04
N VAL A 309 7.60 -11.11 -15.41
CA VAL A 309 7.85 -12.53 -15.61
C VAL A 309 7.68 -13.23 -14.28
N TYR A 310 6.80 -14.23 -14.25
CA TYR A 310 6.77 -15.19 -13.14
C TYR A 310 7.90 -16.18 -13.39
N ASP A 311 8.89 -16.18 -12.50
CA ASP A 311 10.15 -16.89 -12.67
C ASP A 311 9.98 -18.41 -12.55
N SER A 312 9.19 -18.85 -11.57
CA SER A 312 8.90 -20.26 -11.30
C SER A 312 7.62 -20.41 -10.48
N GLY A 313 7.06 -21.63 -10.45
CA GLY A 313 5.93 -21.95 -9.60
C GLY A 313 5.23 -23.24 -10.03
N ASP A 314 4.69 -23.95 -9.05
CA ASP A 314 3.73 -25.04 -9.26
C ASP A 314 2.49 -24.79 -8.41
N TYR A 315 1.60 -23.94 -8.93
CA TYR A 315 0.41 -23.52 -8.21
C TYR A 315 -0.56 -24.68 -8.00
N GLN A 316 -0.64 -25.61 -8.96
CA GLN A 316 -1.49 -26.79 -8.85
C GLN A 316 -1.00 -27.70 -7.73
N ALA A 317 0.31 -27.98 -7.64
CA ALA A 317 0.86 -28.79 -6.56
C ALA A 317 0.62 -28.16 -5.17
N VAL A 318 0.70 -26.83 -5.05
CA VAL A 318 0.41 -26.12 -3.80
C VAL A 318 -1.08 -26.21 -3.44
N LEU A 319 -1.96 -26.05 -4.43
CA LEU A 319 -3.41 -26.21 -4.25
C LEU A 319 -3.73 -27.64 -3.81
N ASP A 320 -3.26 -28.65 -4.54
CA ASP A 320 -3.46 -30.06 -4.22
C ASP A 320 -3.00 -30.39 -2.80
N LYS A 321 -1.84 -29.87 -2.40
CA LYS A 321 -1.33 -30.09 -1.05
C LYS A 321 -2.21 -29.43 0.02
N ALA A 322 -2.72 -28.23 -0.24
CA ALA A 322 -3.62 -27.56 0.69
C ALA A 322 -4.95 -28.33 0.85
N LEU A 323 -5.49 -28.86 -0.25
CA LEU A 323 -6.74 -29.65 -0.25
C LEU A 323 -6.59 -30.97 0.51
N GLU A 324 -5.44 -31.64 0.36
CA GLU A 324 -5.10 -32.84 1.14
C GLU A 324 -5.04 -32.52 2.65
N LEU A 325 -4.41 -31.41 3.04
CA LEU A 325 -4.23 -31.04 4.44
C LEU A 325 -5.53 -30.66 5.17
N ILE A 326 -6.57 -30.27 4.43
CA ILE A 326 -7.88 -29.90 4.98
C ILE A 326 -8.95 -30.96 4.73
N ASP A 327 -8.58 -32.11 4.15
CA ASP A 327 -9.52 -33.17 3.76
C ASP A 327 -10.69 -32.63 2.93
N TYR A 328 -10.41 -31.83 1.88
CA TYR A 328 -11.43 -31.09 1.12
C TYR A 328 -12.56 -31.98 0.60
N ALA A 329 -12.23 -33.21 0.16
CA ALA A 329 -13.21 -34.19 -0.30
C ALA A 329 -14.24 -34.57 0.78
N GLU A 330 -13.84 -34.62 2.05
CA GLU A 330 -14.74 -34.85 3.18
C GLU A 330 -15.62 -33.61 3.42
N ILE A 331 -15.03 -32.41 3.39
CA ILE A 331 -15.76 -31.14 3.59
C ILE A 331 -16.90 -31.00 2.59
N ILE A 332 -16.65 -31.18 1.29
CA ILE A 332 -17.69 -31.03 0.26
C ILE A 332 -18.77 -32.12 0.36
N SER A 333 -18.43 -33.31 0.86
CA SER A 333 -19.40 -34.39 1.05
C SER A 333 -20.41 -34.11 2.17
N LEU A 334 -20.05 -33.24 3.12
CA LEU A 334 -20.90 -32.82 4.24
C LEU A 334 -21.81 -31.62 3.91
N GLY A 335 -21.48 -30.88 2.85
CA GLY A 335 -22.16 -29.64 2.44
C GLY A 335 -23.22 -29.81 1.35
N GLY A 336 -23.65 -31.05 1.08
CA GLY A 336 -24.71 -31.38 0.10
C GLY A 336 -26.10 -30.91 0.50
#